data_AF-A0A535T7N1-F1
#
_entry.id   AF-A0A535T7N1-F1
#
_cell.length_a   1.000
_cell.length_b   1.000
_cell.length_c   1.000
_cell.angle_alpha   90.00
_cell.angle_beta   90.00
_cell.angle_gamma   90.00
#
_symmetry.space_group_name_H-M   'P 1'
#
loop_
_entity.id
_entity.type
_entity.pdbx_description
1 polymer ?
#
loop_
_entity_poly.entity_id
_entity_poly.type
_entity_poly.pdbx_seq_one_letter_code
_entity_poly.pdbx_strand_id
1 'polypeptide(L)'
;MWPGHLAGQHVDVRLTAEDGYQAERSYSIASPPEARWVALTVERLDDGEVSPYLVGELKVGDKVELRGPIGGHFVWRAGDDRPLL
;
A
#
# COMPACT_ATOMS: atom_id res chain seq x y z
N MET A 1 -2.39 -8.26 12.54
CA MET A 1 -3.76 -7.95 12.11
C MET A 1 -3.77 -6.50 11.66
N TRP A 2 -4.40 -6.18 10.53
CA TRP A 2 -4.43 -4.81 9.99
C TRP A 2 -5.21 -3.88 10.94
N PRO A 3 -4.66 -2.71 11.35
CA PRO A 3 -5.30 -1.86 12.35
C PRO A 3 -6.46 -1.00 11.80
N GLY A 4 -6.69 -0.98 10.49
CA GLY A 4 -7.66 -0.11 9.82
C GLY A 4 -7.01 1.08 9.10
N HIS A 5 -7.79 1.81 8.31
CA HIS A 5 -7.36 3.04 7.61
C HIS A 5 -8.57 3.94 7.27
N LEU A 6 -8.29 5.17 6.84
CA LEU A 6 -9.27 6.04 6.17
C LEU A 6 -9.07 5.97 4.65
N ALA A 7 -10.16 6.10 3.89
CA ALA A 7 -10.10 6.19 2.44
C ALA A 7 -9.22 7.39 2.03
N GLY A 8 -8.22 7.16 1.16
CA GLY A 8 -7.23 8.16 0.74
C GLY A 8 -5.85 8.04 1.42
N GLN A 9 -5.71 7.17 2.44
CA GLN A 9 -4.40 6.85 3.01
C GLN A 9 -3.61 5.84 2.17
N HIS A 10 -2.30 5.79 2.41
CA HIS A 10 -1.37 4.86 1.78
C HIS A 10 -0.54 4.09 2.82
N VAL A 11 0.21 3.11 2.36
CA VAL A 11 1.27 2.44 3.13
C VAL A 11 2.58 2.53 2.37
N ASP A 12 3.69 2.50 3.10
CA ASP A 12 5.01 2.27 2.51
C ASP A 12 5.28 0.77 2.50
N VAL A 13 5.64 0.24 1.33
CA VAL A 13 6.11 -1.13 1.12
C VAL A 13 7.62 -1.10 1.08
N ARG A 14 8.26 -1.82 2.00
CA ARG A 14 9.71 -2.00 2.03
C ARG A 14 10.10 -3.40 1.59
N LEU A 15 11.05 -3.46 0.65
CA LEU A 15 11.71 -4.68 0.22
C LEU A 15 13.17 -4.63 0.66
N THR A 16 13.66 -5.74 1.21
CA THR A 16 15.07 -5.91 1.60
C THR A 16 15.64 -7.08 0.81
N ALA A 17 16.69 -6.83 0.02
CA ALA A 17 17.41 -7.86 -0.71
C ALA A 17 18.35 -8.65 0.21
N GLU A 18 18.87 -9.79 -0.27
CA GLU A 18 19.74 -10.68 0.51
C GLU A 18 21.07 -10.02 0.92
N ASP A 19 21.55 -9.06 0.13
CA ASP A 19 22.75 -8.26 0.40
C ASP A 19 22.48 -7.09 1.39
N GLY A 20 21.24 -6.93 1.83
CA GLY A 20 20.80 -5.89 2.74
C GLY A 20 20.38 -4.58 2.07
N TYR A 21 20.41 -4.48 0.74
CA TYR A 21 19.87 -3.31 0.04
C TYR A 21 18.37 -3.17 0.31
N GLN A 22 17.91 -1.94 0.56
CA GLN A 22 16.50 -1.66 0.84
C GLN A 22 15.91 -0.66 -0.16
N ALA A 23 14.74 -1.00 -0.69
CA ALA A 23 13.91 -0.10 -1.49
C ALA A 23 12.54 0.07 -0.84
N GLU A 24 12.02 1.30 -0.87
CA GLU A 24 10.72 1.65 -0.30
C GLU A 24 9.89 2.44 -1.30
N ARG A 25 8.60 2.10 -1.43
CA ARG A 25 7.63 2.86 -2.24
C ARG A 25 6.27 2.93 -1.55
N SER A 26 5.61 4.08 -1.69
CA SER A 26 4.27 4.31 -1.16
C SER A 26 3.20 3.81 -2.14
N TYR A 27 2.21 3.10 -1.63
CA TYR A 27 1.05 2.60 -2.38
C TYR A 27 -0.25 2.99 -1.69
N SER A 28 -1.18 3.58 -2.45
CA SER A 28 -2.53 3.88 -1.97
C SER A 28 -3.25 2.60 -1.57
N ILE A 29 -4.02 2.67 -0.49
CA ILE A 29 -4.81 1.54 -0.03
C ILE A 29 -6.06 1.42 -0.90
N ALA A 30 -6.22 0.27 -1.55
CA ALA A 30 -7.32 0.00 -2.49
C ALA A 30 -8.48 -0.77 -1.84
N SER A 31 -8.24 -1.42 -0.69
CA SER A 31 -9.32 -2.03 0.11
C SER A 31 -10.18 -0.97 0.80
N PRO A 32 -11.47 -1.23 1.07
CA PRO A 32 -12.29 -0.34 1.86
C PRO A 32 -11.88 -0.36 3.36
N PRO A 33 -12.13 0.72 4.13
CA PRO A 33 -11.81 0.82 5.56
C PRO A 33 -12.33 -0.31 6.45
N GLU A 34 -13.45 -0.94 6.08
CA GLU A 34 -14.12 -2.01 6.82
C GLU A 34 -13.45 -3.39 6.64
N ALA A 35 -12.50 -3.51 5.69
CA ALA A 35 -11.80 -4.76 5.44
C ALA A 35 -10.83 -5.11 6.58
N ARG A 36 -10.76 -6.40 6.93
CA ARG A 36 -9.78 -6.93 7.91
C ARG A 36 -8.37 -7.13 7.34
N TRP A 37 -8.20 -6.82 6.06
CA TRP A 37 -6.99 -6.95 5.27
C TRP A 37 -6.76 -5.67 4.47
N VAL A 38 -5.55 -5.48 3.99
CA VAL A 38 -5.18 -4.37 3.10
C VAL A 38 -4.96 -4.91 1.69
N ALA A 39 -5.50 -4.24 0.67
CA ALA A 39 -5.11 -4.47 -0.72
C ALA A 39 -4.39 -3.27 -1.28
N LEU A 40 -3.38 -3.57 -2.09
CA LEU A 40 -2.61 -2.61 -2.86
C LEU A 40 -2.74 -2.99 -4.33
N THR A 41 -3.00 -1.99 -5.17
CA THR A 41 -2.94 -2.14 -6.63
C THR A 41 -1.58 -1.62 -7.08
N VAL A 42 -0.81 -2.46 -7.78
CA VAL A 42 0.55 -2.13 -8.21
C VAL A 42 0.59 -2.05 -9.73
N GLU A 43 0.91 -0.88 -10.25
CA GLU A 43 1.32 -0.72 -11.64
C GLU A 43 2.78 -1.14 -11.80
N ARG A 44 3.04 -2.03 -12.77
CA ARG A 44 4.40 -2.43 -13.12
C ARG A 44 5.02 -1.36 -14.01
N LEU A 45 6.15 -0.82 -13.57
CA LEU A 45 7.00 0.04 -14.37
C LEU A 45 8.21 -0.79 -14.77
N ASP A 46 8.50 -0.91 -16.07
CA ASP A 46 9.54 -1.81 -16.58
C ASP A 46 10.94 -1.44 -16.07
N ASP A 47 11.18 -0.17 -15.80
CA ASP A 47 12.41 0.39 -15.21
C ASP A 47 12.32 0.64 -13.69
N GLY A 48 11.23 0.17 -13.06
CA GLY A 48 11.01 0.31 -11.63
C GLY A 48 11.81 -0.68 -10.79
N GLU A 49 12.25 -0.27 -9.60
CA GLU A 49 12.97 -1.16 -8.67
C GLU A 49 12.03 -2.10 -7.90
N VAL A 50 10.86 -1.58 -7.50
CA VAL A 50 9.94 -2.28 -6.58
C VAL A 50 8.80 -3.00 -7.30
N SER A 51 8.16 -2.33 -8.27
CA SER A 51 6.95 -2.87 -8.89
C SER A 51 7.17 -4.12 -9.75
N PRO A 52 8.30 -4.32 -10.47
CA PRO A 52 8.56 -5.59 -11.13
C PRO A 52 8.66 -6.77 -10.17
N TYR A 53 9.28 -6.58 -9.00
CA TYR A 53 9.35 -7.63 -7.98
C TYR A 53 7.96 -7.97 -7.43
N LEU A 54 7.17 -6.96 -7.04
CA LEU A 54 5.83 -7.16 -6.49
C LEU A 54 4.87 -7.84 -7.47
N VAL A 55 5.02 -7.59 -8.78
CA VAL A 55 4.13 -8.13 -9.83
C VAL A 55 4.62 -9.47 -10.37
N GLY A 56 5.94 -9.66 -10.51
CA GLY A 56 6.53 -10.84 -11.17
C GLY A 56 6.96 -11.94 -10.19
N GLU A 57 7.61 -11.55 -9.09
CA GLU A 57 8.34 -12.48 -8.23
C GLU A 57 7.58 -12.82 -6.95
N LEU A 58 6.97 -11.84 -6.29
CA LEU A 58 6.24 -12.04 -5.03
C LEU A 58 5.15 -13.12 -5.16
N LYS A 59 5.13 -14.10 -4.26
CA LYS A 59 4.17 -15.21 -4.21
C LYS A 59 3.36 -15.21 -2.92
N VAL A 60 2.25 -15.96 -2.95
CA VAL A 60 1.44 -16.21 -1.74
C VAL A 60 2.30 -16.94 -0.70
N GLY A 61 2.33 -16.38 0.52
CA GLY A 61 3.12 -16.90 1.63
C GLY A 61 4.39 -16.09 1.90
N ASP A 62 4.84 -15.30 0.92
CA ASP A 62 5.95 -14.37 1.11
C ASP A 62 5.59 -13.28 2.11
N LYS A 63 6.61 -12.77 2.80
CA LYS A 63 6.47 -11.69 3.78
C LYS A 63 6.91 -10.39 3.16
N VAL A 64 6.11 -9.36 3.39
CA VAL A 64 6.40 -7.99 2.99
C VAL A 64 6.34 -7.11 4.23
N GLU A 65 7.25 -6.14 4.32
CA GLU A 65 7.24 -5.16 5.39
C GLU A 65 6.37 -3.97 4.99
N LEU A 66 5.40 -3.65 5.84
CA LEU A 66 4.47 -2.55 5.63
C LEU A 66 4.58 -1.55 6.77
N ARG A 67 4.65 -0.26 6.42
CA ARG A 67 4.50 0.86 7.36
C ARG A 67 3.27 1.67 7.01
N GLY A 68 2.41 1.91 8.00
CA GLY A 68 1.21 2.73 7.85
C GLY A 68 0.03 2.23 8.69
N PRO A 69 -1.17 2.79 8.45
CA PRO A 69 -1.50 3.75 7.40
C PRO A 69 -0.81 5.11 7.57
N ILE A 70 -0.43 5.76 6.46
CA ILE A 70 0.21 7.07 6.38
C ILE A 70 -0.71 8.04 5.62
N GLY A 71 -0.66 9.31 6.02
CA GLY A 71 -1.49 10.39 5.45
C GLY A 71 -2.63 10.81 6.38
N GLY A 72 -3.50 11.68 5.87
CA GLY A 72 -4.59 12.29 6.66
C GLY A 72 -5.08 13.63 6.12
N HIS A 73 -4.31 14.25 5.22
CA HIS A 73 -4.68 15.50 4.55
C HIS A 73 -5.60 15.28 3.34
N PHE A 74 -5.45 14.14 2.67
CA PHE A 74 -6.30 13.72 1.55
C PHE A 74 -7.06 12.46 1.95
N VAL A 75 -8.13 12.64 2.73
CA VAL A 75 -8.96 11.53 3.18
C VAL A 75 -10.43 11.87 3.03
N TRP A 76 -11.22 10.86 2.70
CA TRP A 76 -12.67 10.93 2.80
C TRP A 76 -13.14 10.22 4.05
N ARG A 77 -14.17 10.78 4.70
CA ARG A 77 -14.81 10.20 5.89
C ARG A 77 -16.26 9.91 5.53
N ALA A 78 -16.76 8.74 5.92
CA ALA A 78 -18.10 8.30 5.54
C ALA A 78 -19.23 9.25 5.97
N GLY A 79 -19.00 10.09 6.99
CA GLY A 79 -19.95 11.13 7.42
C GLY A 79 -19.87 12.45 6.66
N ASP A 80 -18.96 12.60 5.68
CA ASP A 80 -18.86 13.79 4.84
C ASP A 80 -19.79 13.63 3.64
N ASP A 81 -20.93 14.33 3.69
CA ASP A 81 -22.05 14.28 2.75
C ASP A 81 -21.94 15.32 1.62
N ARG A 82 -20.86 16.12 1.63
CA ARG A 82 -20.58 17.08 0.56
C ARG A 82 -20.16 16.35 -0.71
N PRO A 83 -20.59 16.81 -1.90
CA PRO A 83 -20.13 16.26 -3.16
C PRO A 83 -18.60 16.24 -3.26
N LEU A 84 -18.04 15.14 -3.76
CA LEU A 84 -16.63 15.02 -4.12
C LEU A 84 -16.44 15.59 -5.52
N LEU A 85 -15.45 16.47 -5.69
CA LEU A 85 -15.06 17.09 -6.97
C LEU A 85 -13.87 16.36 -7.59
#